data_AF-A0AA35XKQ0-F1
#
_entry.id   AF-A0AA35XKQ0-F1
#
_cell.length_a   1.000
_cell.length_b   1.000
_cell.length_c   1.000
_cell.angle_alpha   90.00
_cell.angle_beta   90.00
_cell.angle_gamma   90.00
#
_symmetry.space_group_name_H-M   'P 1'
#
loop_
_entity.id
_entity.type
_entity.pdbx_description
1 polymer ?
#
loop_
_entity_poly.entity_id
_entity_poly.type
_entity_poly.pdbx_seq_one_letter_code
_entity_poly.pdbx_strand_id
1 'polypeptide(L)'
;ASVTIKDNDAGEVEVAAASVGITEGGAAGSVCVVLTGTTGSPTELVNPLAVTVASVLNADAGAVDFFLGASVTIPAGTSLPTDGSHCVAVNGTEDTLLEGDEAFDAMINGTDQSAVVSVGASDTATVTITDNDAGEVEVAADSVGITEGGAAGSVCVVLTGT
;
A
#
# COMPACT_ATOMS: atom_id res chain seq x y z
N ALA A 1 -43.41 -14.95 26.62
CA ALA A 1 -41.96 -15.02 26.91
C ALA A 1 -41.26 -15.35 25.61
N SER A 2 -40.22 -14.60 25.24
CA SER A 2 -39.34 -14.94 24.11
C SER A 2 -38.03 -15.50 24.64
N VAL A 3 -37.50 -16.50 23.94
CA VAL A 3 -36.15 -17.02 24.15
C VAL A 3 -35.29 -16.49 23.00
N THR A 4 -34.10 -15.99 23.32
CA THR A 4 -33.10 -15.56 22.33
C THR A 4 -31.94 -16.53 22.38
N ILE A 5 -31.55 -17.07 21.23
CA ILE A 5 -30.29 -17.82 21.08
C ILE A 5 -29.25 -16.80 20.63
N LYS A 6 -28.12 -16.75 21.35
CA LYS A 6 -26.96 -15.99 20.91
C LYS A 6 -26.07 -16.91 20.11
N ASP A 7 -25.77 -16.51 18.89
CA ASP A 7 -24.65 -17.07 18.14
C ASP A 7 -23.35 -16.68 18.84
N ASN A 8 -22.44 -17.63 18.98
CA ASN A 8 -21.13 -17.43 19.58
C ASN A 8 -19.98 -17.62 18.59
N ASP A 9 -20.29 -17.82 17.31
CA ASP A 9 -19.33 -17.90 16.23
C ASP A 9 -18.88 -16.49 15.80
N ALA A 10 -17.57 -16.24 15.84
CA ALA A 10 -16.96 -14.97 15.45
C ALA A 10 -15.65 -15.18 14.70
N GLY A 11 -15.30 -14.17 13.89
CA GLY A 11 -14.04 -14.12 13.15
C GLY A 11 -13.30 -12.79 13.33
N GLU A 12 -12.06 -12.76 12.87
CA GLU A 12 -11.16 -11.61 12.92
C GLU A 12 -10.33 -11.52 11.65
N VAL A 13 -10.29 -10.34 11.03
CA VAL A 13 -9.46 -10.05 9.85
C VAL A 13 -8.27 -9.18 10.20
N GLU A 14 -7.12 -9.55 9.66
CA GLU A 14 -5.85 -8.86 9.80
C GLU A 14 -5.12 -8.79 8.46
N VAL A 15 -4.20 -7.83 8.30
CA VAL A 15 -3.30 -7.82 7.16
C VAL A 15 -2.34 -9.01 7.26
N ALA A 16 -2.06 -9.63 6.12
CA ALA A 16 -1.19 -10.80 6.04
C ALA A 16 0.31 -10.44 6.23
N ALA A 17 0.67 -9.19 5.93
CA ALA A 17 2.02 -8.68 6.04
C ALA A 17 1.99 -7.23 6.55
N ALA A 18 2.94 -6.88 7.42
CA ALA A 18 3.06 -5.52 7.95
C ALA A 18 3.64 -4.51 6.95
N SER A 19 4.25 -5.00 5.86
CA SER A 19 4.86 -4.13 4.85
C SER A 19 4.83 -4.75 3.45
N VAL A 20 4.69 -3.91 2.42
CA VAL A 20 4.75 -4.28 1.00
C VAL A 20 5.69 -3.29 0.29
N GLY A 21 6.62 -3.79 -0.52
CA GLY A 21 7.44 -2.96 -1.38
C GLY A 21 6.97 -3.06 -2.84
N ILE A 22 6.84 -1.92 -3.50
CA ILE A 22 6.61 -1.82 -4.95
C ILE A 22 7.58 -0.82 -5.55
N THR A 23 7.74 -0.86 -6.87
CA THR A 23 8.50 0.13 -7.63
C THR A 23 7.53 0.93 -8.46
N GLU A 24 7.80 2.21 -8.62
CA GLU A 24 7.11 3.07 -9.56
C GLU A 24 7.12 2.45 -10.97
N GLY A 25 5.96 2.48 -11.66
CA GLY A 25 5.72 1.80 -12.95
C GLY A 25 5.97 0.29 -12.99
N GLY A 26 6.32 -0.30 -11.86
CA GLY A 26 6.78 -1.68 -11.74
C GLY A 26 5.63 -2.70 -11.76
N ALA A 27 5.99 -3.94 -11.42
CA ALA A 27 5.00 -4.98 -11.22
C ALA A 27 4.06 -4.62 -10.06
N ALA A 28 2.76 -4.91 -10.23
CA ALA A 28 1.78 -4.72 -9.18
C ALA A 28 2.17 -5.53 -7.92
N GLY A 29 2.17 -4.85 -6.78
CA GLY A 29 2.22 -5.49 -5.46
C GLY A 29 0.83 -5.97 -5.03
N SER A 30 0.75 -6.49 -3.81
CA SER A 30 -0.52 -6.93 -3.23
C SER A 30 -0.58 -6.66 -1.74
N VAL A 31 -1.65 -6.02 -1.30
CA VAL A 31 -2.02 -5.92 0.12
C VAL A 31 -3.05 -7.01 0.38
N CYS A 32 -2.71 -7.95 1.24
CA CYS A 32 -3.52 -9.13 1.49
C CYS A 32 -4.05 -9.15 2.92
N VAL A 33 -5.21 -9.74 3.11
CA VAL A 33 -5.83 -9.98 4.42
C VAL A 33 -6.02 -11.47 4.66
N VAL A 34 -5.97 -11.86 5.92
CA VAL A 34 -6.28 -13.21 6.40
C VAL A 34 -7.48 -13.14 7.34
N LEU A 35 -8.34 -14.15 7.29
CA LEU A 35 -9.49 -14.26 8.19
C LEU A 35 -9.30 -15.47 9.10
N THR A 36 -9.39 -15.25 10.40
CA THR A 36 -9.27 -16.28 11.43
C THR A 36 -10.58 -16.42 12.19
N GLY A 37 -10.89 -17.63 12.66
CA GLY A 37 -11.99 -17.83 13.61
C GLY A 37 -11.49 -17.62 15.03
N THR A 38 -12.27 -16.95 15.88
CA THR A 38 -11.83 -16.58 17.25
C THR A 38 -12.55 -17.36 18.34
N THR A 39 -13.86 -17.15 18.52
CA THR A 39 -14.71 -17.85 19.51
C THR A 39 -15.86 -18.57 18.82
N GLY A 40 -16.30 -19.72 19.34
CA GLY A 40 -17.29 -20.60 18.68
C GLY A 40 -16.73 -21.40 17.50
N SER A 41 -15.67 -20.89 16.88
CA SER A 41 -14.98 -21.40 15.69
C SER A 41 -15.98 -21.78 14.60
N PRO A 42 -16.58 -20.77 13.93
CA PRO A 42 -17.19 -21.02 12.64
C PRO A 42 -16.16 -21.74 11.79
N THR A 43 -16.49 -22.92 11.28
CA THR A 43 -15.57 -23.67 10.42
C THR A 43 -15.53 -23.09 9.02
N GLU A 44 -16.57 -22.35 8.63
CA GLU A 44 -16.74 -21.75 7.31
C GLU A 44 -17.54 -20.43 7.36
N LEU A 45 -17.26 -19.52 6.42
CA LEU A 45 -18.12 -18.36 6.15
C LEU A 45 -19.43 -18.79 5.50
N VAL A 46 -20.58 -18.36 6.03
CA VAL A 46 -21.89 -18.65 5.41
C VAL A 46 -22.21 -17.67 4.29
N ASN A 47 -21.78 -16.41 4.44
CA ASN A 47 -21.99 -15.33 3.48
C ASN A 47 -20.63 -14.81 3.01
N PRO A 48 -20.51 -14.30 1.77
CA PRO A 48 -19.29 -13.62 1.35
C PRO A 48 -19.01 -12.44 2.28
N LEU A 49 -17.74 -12.25 2.64
CA LEU A 49 -17.28 -11.14 3.47
C LEU A 49 -16.55 -10.13 2.58
N ALA A 50 -17.02 -8.89 2.57
CA ALA A 50 -16.29 -7.78 1.99
C ALA A 50 -15.46 -7.09 3.08
N VAL A 51 -14.15 -7.01 2.85
CA VAL A 51 -13.19 -6.27 3.68
C VAL A 51 -12.77 -5.04 2.91
N THR A 52 -13.01 -3.85 3.45
CA THR A 52 -12.61 -2.60 2.79
C THR A 52 -11.20 -2.21 3.22
N VAL A 53 -10.42 -1.76 2.26
CA VAL A 53 -9.04 -1.29 2.46
C VAL A 53 -8.97 0.16 1.99
N ALA A 54 -8.35 1.02 2.78
CA ALA A 54 -8.16 2.43 2.46
C ALA A 54 -6.69 2.81 2.61
N SER A 55 -6.23 3.73 1.78
CA SER A 55 -4.92 4.35 1.95
C SER A 55 -5.00 5.49 2.96
N VAL A 56 -4.03 5.52 3.87
CA VAL A 56 -3.74 6.66 4.73
C VAL A 56 -2.41 7.23 4.24
N LEU A 57 -2.47 8.42 3.64
CA LEU A 57 -1.29 9.10 3.13
C LEU A 57 -0.39 9.47 4.31
N ASN A 58 0.91 9.19 4.17
CA ASN A 58 1.91 9.81 5.04
C ASN A 58 2.34 11.15 4.42
N ALA A 59 3.38 11.80 4.96
CA ALA A 59 3.80 13.12 4.49
C ALA A 59 4.44 13.11 3.09
N ASP A 60 4.84 11.94 2.61
CA ASP A 60 5.75 11.79 1.48
C ASP A 60 5.00 11.28 0.24
N ALA A 61 4.08 10.31 0.34
CA ALA A 61 3.27 9.89 -0.82
C ALA A 61 1.99 10.73 -1.00
N GLY A 62 1.82 11.27 -2.20
CA GLY A 62 0.57 11.85 -2.70
C GLY A 62 -0.41 10.79 -3.22
N ALA A 63 -1.63 11.23 -3.53
CA ALA A 63 -2.68 10.36 -4.09
C ALA A 63 -2.50 10.06 -5.59
N VAL A 64 -1.45 10.60 -6.20
CA VAL A 64 -1.14 10.41 -7.62
C VAL A 64 -0.07 9.34 -7.84
N ASP A 65 0.76 9.07 -6.83
CA ASP A 65 1.96 8.21 -6.90
C ASP A 65 1.61 6.72 -6.82
N PHE A 66 0.36 6.39 -6.49
CA PHE A 66 -0.10 5.01 -6.44
C PHE A 66 -1.58 4.83 -6.75
N PHE A 67 -1.92 3.56 -7.01
CA PHE A 67 -3.28 3.05 -7.00
C PHE A 67 -3.40 1.91 -5.99
N LEU A 68 -4.45 1.93 -5.16
CA LEU A 68 -4.79 0.87 -4.22
C LEU A 68 -6.22 0.38 -4.45
N GLY A 69 -6.41 -0.94 -4.55
CA GLY A 69 -7.74 -1.54 -4.58
C GLY A 69 -8.52 -1.32 -3.27
N ALA A 70 -9.80 -0.98 -3.37
CA ALA A 70 -10.60 -0.54 -2.23
C ALA A 70 -11.24 -1.66 -1.40
N SER A 71 -11.30 -2.89 -1.91
CA SER A 71 -11.97 -3.99 -1.21
C SER A 71 -11.49 -5.37 -1.63
N VAL A 72 -11.39 -6.26 -0.64
CA VAL A 72 -11.20 -7.70 -0.79
C VAL A 72 -12.54 -8.41 -0.57
N THR A 73 -12.85 -9.45 -1.36
CA THR A 73 -14.00 -10.34 -1.09
C THR A 73 -13.50 -11.73 -0.73
N ILE A 74 -13.87 -12.21 0.45
CA ILE A 74 -13.67 -13.59 0.89
C ILE A 74 -14.98 -14.36 0.60
N PRO A 75 -14.96 -15.39 -0.27
CA PRO A 75 -16.17 -16.10 -0.65
C PRO A 75 -16.86 -16.82 0.51
N ALA A 76 -18.17 -17.02 0.41
CA ALA A 76 -18.88 -17.99 1.25
C ALA A 76 -18.30 -19.40 1.04
N GLY A 77 -18.38 -20.24 2.07
CA GLY A 77 -17.79 -21.58 2.13
C GLY A 77 -16.29 -21.58 2.40
N THR A 78 -15.64 -20.41 2.55
CA THR A 78 -14.23 -20.35 2.93
C THR A 78 -14.05 -20.87 4.34
N SER A 79 -13.24 -21.92 4.48
CA SER A 79 -12.94 -22.51 5.79
C SER A 79 -12.04 -21.62 6.64
N LEU A 80 -12.20 -21.68 7.96
CA LEU A 80 -11.47 -20.85 8.92
C LEU A 80 -10.53 -21.68 9.80
N PRO A 81 -9.32 -21.15 10.12
CA PRO A 81 -8.71 -19.96 9.51
C PRO A 81 -8.45 -20.19 8.02
N THR A 82 -8.41 -19.10 7.24
CA THR A 82 -8.13 -19.20 5.80
C THR A 82 -6.75 -19.84 5.59
N ASP A 83 -6.65 -20.80 4.66
CA ASP A 83 -5.38 -21.43 4.26
C ASP A 83 -4.55 -20.54 3.31
N GLY A 84 -5.12 -19.41 2.90
CA GLY A 84 -4.47 -18.38 2.11
C GLY A 84 -4.90 -16.97 2.52
N SER A 85 -4.38 -16.01 1.78
CA SER A 85 -4.70 -14.60 1.93
C SER A 85 -5.49 -14.10 0.73
N HIS A 86 -6.40 -13.16 0.96
CA HIS A 86 -7.18 -12.52 -0.10
C HIS A 86 -6.67 -11.10 -0.29
N CYS A 87 -6.42 -10.69 -1.53
CA CYS A 87 -5.63 -9.50 -1.80
C CYS A 87 -6.35 -8.46 -2.66
N VAL A 88 -5.98 -7.20 -2.44
CA VAL A 88 -6.15 -6.11 -3.41
C VAL A 88 -4.81 -5.81 -4.07
N ALA A 89 -4.86 -5.41 -5.34
CA ALA A 89 -3.68 -4.93 -6.04
C ALA A 89 -3.26 -3.56 -5.51
N VAL A 90 -1.95 -3.32 -5.53
CA VAL A 90 -1.34 -2.01 -5.30
C VAL A 90 -0.29 -1.75 -6.38
N ASN A 91 -0.28 -0.55 -6.94
CA ASN A 91 0.57 -0.16 -8.07
C ASN A 91 1.21 1.18 -7.79
N GLY A 92 2.51 1.33 -8.08
CA GLY A 92 3.13 2.65 -8.21
C GLY A 92 2.78 3.24 -9.57
N THR A 93 2.50 4.54 -9.60
CA THR A 93 2.22 5.28 -10.83
C THR A 93 3.52 5.78 -11.41
N GLU A 94 3.87 5.35 -12.62
CA GLU A 94 5.04 5.88 -13.34
C GLU A 94 4.83 7.33 -13.78
N ASP A 95 5.83 8.16 -13.53
CA ASP A 95 6.05 9.42 -14.21
C ASP A 95 7.52 9.68 -14.62
N THR A 96 8.05 10.90 -14.43
CA THR A 96 9.41 11.32 -14.82
C THR A 96 10.02 12.30 -13.81
N LEU A 97 9.39 12.45 -12.65
CA LEU A 97 9.81 13.34 -11.59
C LEU A 97 10.86 12.62 -10.74
N LEU A 98 12.06 13.21 -10.68
CA LEU A 98 13.07 12.74 -9.74
C LEU A 98 12.62 13.02 -8.30
N GLU A 99 12.22 11.95 -7.63
CA GLU A 99 11.70 11.98 -6.27
C GLU A 99 12.62 11.14 -5.37
N GLY A 100 12.09 10.66 -4.25
CA GLY A 100 12.76 9.66 -3.43
C GLY A 100 11.77 8.58 -3.07
N ASP A 101 12.21 7.54 -2.36
CA ASP A 101 11.27 6.52 -1.88
C ASP A 101 10.15 7.14 -1.03
N GLU A 102 8.92 6.83 -1.40
CA GLU A 102 7.72 7.29 -0.73
C GLU A 102 7.03 6.12 -0.01
N ALA A 103 6.08 6.42 0.87
CA ALA A 103 5.29 5.36 1.50
C ALA A 103 3.86 5.80 1.79
N PHE A 104 2.97 4.85 2.04
CA PHE A 104 1.65 5.12 2.61
C PHE A 104 1.20 3.91 3.41
N ASP A 105 0.19 4.07 4.26
CA ASP A 105 -0.37 2.96 5.01
C ASP A 105 -1.64 2.44 4.34
N ALA A 106 -1.69 1.15 4.03
CA ALA A 106 -2.90 0.45 3.60
C ALA A 106 -3.59 -0.15 4.83
N MET A 107 -4.76 0.36 5.16
CA MET A 107 -5.48 0.05 6.39
C MET A 107 -6.80 -0.66 6.10
N ILE A 108 -7.10 -1.70 6.88
CA ILE A 108 -8.42 -2.32 6.91
C ILE A 108 -9.40 -1.32 7.54
N ASN A 109 -10.28 -0.74 6.73
CA ASN A 109 -11.24 0.27 7.18
C ASN A 109 -12.51 -0.36 7.76
N GLY A 110 -12.76 -1.64 7.48
CA GLY A 110 -13.85 -2.40 8.10
C GLY A 110 -14.31 -3.61 7.30
N THR A 111 -15.40 -4.21 7.77
CA THR A 111 -16.07 -5.34 7.11
C THR A 111 -17.57 -5.08 6.99
N ASP A 112 -18.21 -5.67 5.98
CA ASP A 112 -19.67 -5.62 5.83
C ASP A 112 -20.44 -6.53 6.82
N GLN A 113 -19.71 -7.33 7.61
CA GLN A 113 -20.24 -8.22 8.64
C GLN A 113 -19.67 -7.91 10.04
N SER A 114 -19.47 -6.62 10.35
CA SER A 114 -18.81 -6.15 11.58
C SER A 114 -19.44 -6.63 12.90
N ALA A 115 -20.69 -7.12 12.88
CA ALA A 115 -21.34 -7.71 14.04
C ALA A 115 -20.74 -9.07 14.48
N VAL A 116 -20.08 -9.78 13.56
CA VAL A 116 -19.52 -11.14 13.78
C VAL A 116 -18.07 -11.26 13.33
N VAL A 117 -17.57 -10.34 12.50
CA VAL A 117 -16.16 -10.27 12.09
C VAL A 117 -15.55 -8.94 12.54
N SER A 118 -14.62 -8.98 13.48
CA SER A 118 -13.85 -7.80 13.90
C SER A 118 -12.62 -7.57 13.03
N VAL A 119 -12.12 -6.34 13.02
CA VAL A 119 -10.77 -6.03 12.55
C VAL A 119 -9.81 -6.26 13.71
N GLY A 120 -8.73 -6.99 13.46
CA GLY A 120 -7.73 -7.34 14.47
C GLY A 120 -6.72 -6.23 14.72
N ALA A 121 -5.73 -6.52 15.57
CA ALA A 121 -4.72 -5.54 15.95
C ALA A 121 -3.74 -5.23 14.82
N SER A 122 -3.51 -6.21 13.93
CA SER A 122 -2.71 -6.03 12.72
C SER A 122 -3.61 -5.59 11.58
N ASP A 123 -4.04 -4.33 11.59
CA ASP A 123 -4.99 -3.76 10.62
C ASP A 123 -4.33 -2.94 9.51
N THR A 124 -3.03 -2.69 9.61
CA THR A 124 -2.29 -1.75 8.75
C THR A 124 -1.04 -2.39 8.17
N ALA A 125 -0.82 -2.19 6.88
CA ALA A 125 0.40 -2.55 6.17
C ALA A 125 1.02 -1.30 5.54
N THR A 126 2.29 -1.02 5.83
CA THR A 126 3.01 0.08 5.19
C THR A 126 3.46 -0.33 3.79
N VAL A 127 3.06 0.43 2.79
CA VAL A 127 3.50 0.27 1.40
C VAL A 127 4.62 1.26 1.14
N THR A 128 5.76 0.77 0.63
CA THR A 128 6.87 1.62 0.16
C THR A 128 6.92 1.57 -1.35
N ILE A 129 7.02 2.74 -1.98
CA ILE A 129 7.17 2.95 -3.42
C ILE A 129 8.62 3.37 -3.64
N THR A 130 9.39 2.53 -4.31
CA THR A 130 10.74 2.88 -4.74
C THR A 130 10.67 3.66 -6.04
N ASP A 131 11.19 4.88 -6.01
CA ASP A 131 11.40 5.74 -7.18
C ASP A 131 12.38 5.05 -8.14
N ASN A 132 12.03 5.02 -9.42
CA ASN A 132 12.86 4.44 -10.47
C ASN A 132 13.50 5.47 -11.41
N ASP A 133 13.23 6.77 -11.19
CA ASP A 133 13.83 7.86 -11.92
C ASP A 133 15.25 8.16 -11.41
N ALA A 134 16.11 8.61 -12.31
CA ALA A 134 17.48 8.94 -11.97
C ALA A 134 17.87 10.32 -12.48
N GLY A 135 18.54 11.09 -11.63
CA GLY A 135 19.16 12.37 -11.97
C GLY A 135 20.68 12.29 -12.03
N GLU A 136 21.27 12.91 -13.04
CA GLU A 136 22.71 13.11 -13.16
C GLU A 136 23.05 14.61 -13.17
N VAL A 137 23.98 15.01 -12.30
CA VAL A 137 24.47 16.38 -12.18
C VAL A 137 25.88 16.48 -12.77
N GLU A 138 26.03 17.31 -13.81
CA GLU A 138 27.30 17.52 -14.49
C GLU A 138 27.68 19.01 -14.64
N VAL A 139 28.97 19.31 -14.79
CA VAL A 139 29.42 20.66 -15.14
C VAL A 139 29.21 20.85 -16.64
N ALA A 140 28.51 21.92 -17.03
CA ALA A 140 28.07 22.16 -18.41
C ALA A 140 29.22 22.34 -19.42
N ALA A 141 30.45 22.58 -18.93
CA ALA A 141 31.62 22.81 -19.77
C ALA A 141 32.90 22.31 -19.09
N ASP A 142 33.69 21.54 -19.83
CA ASP A 142 34.99 21.02 -19.37
C ASP A 142 36.03 22.12 -19.11
N SER A 143 35.86 23.28 -19.76
CA SER A 143 36.73 24.44 -19.53
C SER A 143 35.99 25.75 -19.77
N VAL A 144 36.31 26.76 -18.96
CA VAL A 144 35.82 28.13 -19.11
C VAL A 144 37.01 29.07 -19.19
N GLY A 145 37.14 29.78 -20.30
CA GLY A 145 38.14 30.83 -20.47
C GLY A 145 37.66 32.15 -19.87
N ILE A 146 38.47 32.78 -19.02
CA ILE A 146 38.21 34.10 -18.46
C ILE A 146 39.38 35.05 -18.74
N THR A 147 39.08 36.34 -18.86
CA THR A 147 40.08 37.38 -19.14
C THR A 147 40.54 38.03 -17.83
N GLU A 148 41.85 38.13 -17.62
CA GLU A 148 42.44 38.82 -16.46
C GLU A 148 42.01 40.30 -16.43
N GLY A 149 41.46 40.76 -15.30
CA GLY A 149 40.88 42.10 -15.16
C GLY A 149 39.56 42.33 -15.92
N GLY A 150 39.03 41.30 -16.57
CA GLY A 150 37.74 41.31 -17.27
C GLY A 150 36.53 41.09 -16.36
N ALA A 151 35.37 40.89 -16.97
CA ALA A 151 34.14 40.53 -16.25
C ALA A 151 34.25 39.14 -15.60
N ALA A 152 33.43 38.87 -14.59
CA ALA A 152 33.34 37.56 -13.96
C ALA A 152 32.90 36.50 -14.98
N GLY A 153 33.56 35.34 -14.97
CA GLY A 153 33.11 34.15 -15.70
C GLY A 153 32.02 33.41 -14.93
N SER A 154 31.29 32.53 -15.63
CA SER A 154 30.31 31.63 -15.03
C SER A 154 30.67 30.19 -15.36
N VAL A 155 30.51 29.30 -14.38
CA VAL A 155 30.51 27.85 -14.57
C VAL A 155 29.09 27.40 -14.28
N CYS A 156 28.45 26.79 -15.26
CA CYS A 156 27.09 26.27 -15.12
C CYS A 156 27.13 24.79 -14.74
N VAL A 157 26.13 24.37 -13.97
CA VAL A 157 25.86 22.97 -13.65
C VAL A 157 24.54 22.61 -14.30
N VAL A 158 24.46 21.42 -14.89
CA VAL A 158 23.25 20.87 -15.51
C VAL A 158 22.79 19.68 -14.68
N LEU A 159 21.48 19.58 -14.47
CA LEU A 159 20.81 18.38 -13.99
C LEU A 159 20.09 17.78 -15.21
N THR A 160 20.39 16.51 -15.51
CA THR A 160 19.68 15.71 -16.50
C THR A 160 18.97 14.57 -15.79
N GLY A 161 17.86 14.07 -16.34
CA GLY A 161 17.12 12.94 -15.79
C GLY A 161 16.72 11.95 -16.88
N THR A 162 16.50 10.69 -16.50
CA THR A 162 16.01 9.61 -17.36
C THR A 162 14.94 8.80 -16.67
#